data_AF-A0A544YDY0-F1
#
_entry.id   AF-A0A544YDY0-F1
#
_cell.length_a   1.000
_cell.length_b   1.000
_cell.length_c   1.000
_cell.angle_alpha   90.00
_cell.angle_beta   90.00
_cell.angle_gamma   90.00
#
_symmetry.space_group_name_H-M   'P 1'
#
loop_
_entity.id
_entity.type
_entity.pdbx_description
1 polymer ?
#
loop_
_entity_poly.entity_id
_entity_poly.type
_entity_poly.pdbx_seq_one_letter_code
_entity_poly.pdbx_strand_id
1 'polypeptide(L)'
;MTRPALAPATAAPLASARTLPLAACAAACALLLSACAAPDADRGFTPGGGMEPAAVAASETPASQPGTETITVAPGLTIEIEWPDEPDPKRSAVIKAFADDFTAQWRAVGTSGRDRSYAKGIDPKSSAYMDALTWVQGFLKDGQSARGVAKLYALRVPAVMGRGAEADGCVDLTGVRLTDQEGTPLDRQPAWLKRPRAVFLQTAGLGQGDDGAWLIRLYRHAAYPDERAKECVR
;
A
#
# COMPACT_ATOMS: atom_id res chain seq x y z
N MET A 1 42.14 34.27 4.72
CA MET A 1 42.83 33.59 5.83
C MET A 1 42.37 34.19 7.14
N THR A 2 41.53 33.49 7.92
CA THR A 2 41.45 33.44 9.40
C THR A 2 40.05 32.93 9.80
N ARG A 3 40.00 31.68 10.25
CA ARG A 3 38.87 31.06 10.96
C ARG A 3 39.11 31.26 12.47
N PRO A 4 38.10 31.57 13.29
CA PRO A 4 38.20 31.32 14.72
C PRO A 4 37.77 29.89 15.02
N ALA A 5 38.61 29.20 15.78
CA ALA A 5 38.39 27.89 16.35
C ALA A 5 37.51 28.00 17.61
N LEU A 6 36.54 27.10 17.77
CA LEU A 6 35.91 26.80 19.05
C LEU A 6 36.29 25.36 19.42
N ALA A 7 36.96 25.25 20.56
CA ALA A 7 37.40 24.02 21.19
C ALA A 7 36.23 23.32 21.91
N PRO A 8 36.39 22.03 22.30
CA PRO A 8 35.30 21.13 22.64
C PRO A 8 34.92 21.19 24.13
N ALA A 9 33.64 21.06 24.44
CA ALA A 9 33.16 20.82 25.80
C ALA A 9 33.13 19.31 26.09
N THR A 10 33.88 18.93 27.11
CA THR A 10 34.03 17.59 27.68
C THR A 10 32.82 17.15 28.52
N ALA A 11 32.49 15.87 28.35
CA ALA A 11 31.91 14.87 29.26
C ALA A 11 31.23 15.27 30.59
N ALA A 12 30.06 14.67 30.84
CA ALA A 12 29.89 13.66 31.90
C ALA A 12 28.51 12.94 31.78
N PRO A 13 28.43 11.62 32.01
CA PRO A 13 27.17 10.89 32.12
C PRO A 13 26.70 10.86 33.59
N LEU A 14 25.42 11.15 33.83
CA LEU A 14 24.79 10.88 35.13
C LEU A 14 24.07 9.53 35.06
N ALA A 15 24.70 8.54 35.67
CA ALA A 15 24.03 7.34 36.13
C ALA A 15 23.04 7.70 37.24
N SER A 16 21.81 7.18 37.16
CA SER A 16 20.97 7.02 38.33
C SER A 16 20.15 5.74 38.20
N ALA A 17 20.68 4.70 38.84
CA ALA A 17 19.94 3.52 39.21
C ALA A 17 18.90 3.89 40.29
N ARG A 18 17.65 3.52 40.07
CA ARG A 18 16.69 3.30 41.16
C ARG A 18 15.91 2.01 40.89
N THR A 19 16.26 1.04 41.71
CA THR A 19 15.64 -0.26 41.90
C THR A 19 14.47 -0.13 42.89
N LEU A 20 13.56 -1.12 42.83
CA LEU A 20 12.54 -1.58 43.81
C LEU A 20 11.08 -1.19 43.51
N PRO A 21 10.07 -1.99 43.94
CA PRO A 21 10.05 -3.44 44.22
C PRO A 21 8.82 -4.18 43.63
N LEU A 22 8.85 -5.52 43.75
CA LEU A 22 7.75 -6.46 43.53
C LEU A 22 6.45 -6.08 44.27
N ALA A 23 5.31 -6.32 43.64
CA ALA A 23 4.07 -6.67 44.31
C ALA A 23 3.34 -7.76 43.52
N ALA A 24 3.43 -8.99 44.01
CA ALA A 24 2.56 -10.10 43.64
C ALA A 24 1.39 -10.13 44.63
N CYS A 25 0.15 -10.20 44.12
CA CYS A 25 -1.02 -10.64 44.87
C CYS A 25 -1.93 -11.44 43.94
N ALA A 26 -2.04 -12.73 44.24
CA ALA A 26 -3.01 -13.65 43.68
C ALA A 26 -4.36 -13.48 44.37
N ALA A 27 -5.48 -13.64 43.64
CA ALA A 27 -6.75 -14.06 44.21
C ALA A 27 -7.66 -14.65 43.11
N ALA A 28 -7.96 -15.94 43.28
CA ALA A 28 -8.99 -16.69 42.58
C ALA A 28 -10.38 -16.48 43.22
N CYS A 29 -11.40 -17.13 42.64
CA CYS A 29 -12.81 -17.27 43.07
C CYS A 29 -13.76 -16.17 42.53
N ALA A 30 -14.97 -16.46 42.03
CA ALA A 30 -15.71 -17.70 41.92
C ALA A 30 -16.84 -17.59 40.87
N LEU A 31 -17.27 -18.77 40.45
CA LEU A 31 -18.45 -19.12 39.65
C LEU A 31 -19.76 -18.59 40.25
N LEU A 32 -20.63 -18.02 39.40
CA LEU A 32 -22.10 -18.01 39.52
C LEU A 32 -22.62 -17.97 38.06
N LEU A 33 -23.02 -19.09 37.45
CA LEU A 33 -24.33 -19.75 37.47
C LEU A 33 -25.55 -18.84 37.19
N SER A 34 -26.32 -19.29 36.19
CA SER A 34 -27.74 -19.06 35.90
C SER A 34 -28.14 -17.87 35.01
N ALA A 35 -28.39 -18.18 33.72
CA ALA A 35 -29.66 -17.89 33.05
C ALA A 35 -29.71 -18.63 31.70
N CYS A 36 -30.18 -19.88 31.73
CA CYS A 36 -30.85 -20.47 30.58
C CYS A 36 -32.21 -19.79 30.44
N ALA A 37 -32.43 -19.04 29.36
CA ALA A 37 -33.76 -18.73 28.87
C ALA A 37 -33.90 -19.36 27.48
N ALA A 38 -34.91 -20.22 27.37
CA ALA A 38 -35.28 -21.01 26.20
C ALA A 38 -35.65 -20.13 24.99
N PRO A 39 -35.57 -20.67 23.76
CA PRO A 39 -35.83 -19.92 22.53
C PRO A 39 -37.32 -19.56 22.42
N ASP A 40 -37.59 -18.28 22.19
CA ASP A 40 -38.95 -17.81 21.90
C ASP A 40 -39.32 -18.15 20.45
N ALA A 41 -40.57 -18.57 20.30
CA ALA A 41 -41.11 -19.24 19.14
C ALA A 41 -41.18 -18.35 17.89
N ASP A 42 -41.11 -19.04 16.74
CA ASP A 42 -41.50 -18.63 15.39
C ASP A 42 -42.40 -17.38 15.33
N ARG A 43 -41.82 -16.28 14.86
CA ARG A 43 -42.57 -15.32 14.06
C ARG A 43 -42.19 -15.56 12.61
N GLY A 44 -43.05 -16.34 11.96
CA GLY A 44 -43.00 -16.58 10.52
C GLY A 44 -42.86 -15.27 9.76
N PHE A 45 -41.81 -15.18 8.97
CA PHE A 45 -41.62 -14.12 7.99
C PHE A 45 -42.53 -14.42 6.80
N THR A 46 -43.56 -13.61 6.61
CA THR A 46 -44.42 -13.63 5.41
C THR A 46 -43.73 -12.82 4.31
N PRO A 47 -43.36 -13.40 3.15
CA PRO A 47 -42.83 -12.61 2.05
C PRO A 47 -43.96 -11.77 1.45
N GLY A 48 -43.90 -10.46 1.64
CA GLY A 48 -44.65 -9.50 0.84
C GLY A 48 -44.06 -9.48 -0.58
N GLY A 49 -44.91 -9.69 -1.57
CA GLY A 49 -44.51 -9.81 -2.97
C GLY A 49 -43.83 -8.57 -3.54
N GLY A 50 -42.83 -8.84 -4.39
CA GLY A 50 -42.67 -8.16 -5.67
C GLY A 50 -42.18 -6.72 -5.66
N MET A 51 -40.93 -6.51 -5.27
CA MET A 51 -40.05 -5.59 -6.00
C MET A 51 -38.65 -6.21 -5.98
N GLU A 52 -38.28 -6.80 -7.11
CA GLU A 52 -36.96 -7.38 -7.36
C GLU A 52 -35.90 -6.33 -6.99
N PRO A 53 -34.97 -6.60 -6.06
CA PRO A 53 -33.81 -5.74 -5.91
C PRO A 53 -33.08 -5.81 -7.25
N ALA A 54 -32.98 -4.67 -7.94
CA ALA A 54 -32.11 -4.57 -9.09
C ALA A 54 -30.76 -5.13 -8.69
N ALA A 55 -30.37 -6.25 -9.31
CA ALA A 55 -29.05 -6.81 -9.17
C ALA A 55 -28.09 -5.67 -9.46
N VAL A 56 -27.45 -5.16 -8.41
CA VAL A 56 -26.30 -4.28 -8.58
C VAL A 56 -25.30 -5.18 -9.26
N ALA A 57 -25.17 -5.03 -10.57
CA ALA A 57 -24.10 -5.65 -11.31
C ALA A 57 -22.82 -5.15 -10.64
N ALA A 58 -22.26 -5.97 -9.75
CA ALA A 58 -20.87 -5.86 -9.41
C ALA A 58 -20.18 -5.86 -10.76
N SER A 59 -19.58 -4.72 -11.12
CA SER A 59 -18.68 -4.68 -12.26
C SER A 59 -17.53 -5.59 -11.85
N GLU A 60 -17.66 -6.88 -12.17
CA GLU A 60 -16.60 -7.86 -12.09
C GLU A 60 -15.49 -7.29 -12.97
N THR A 61 -14.54 -6.64 -12.31
CA THR A 61 -13.30 -6.30 -12.97
C THR A 61 -12.70 -7.64 -13.38
N PRO A 62 -12.42 -7.88 -14.67
CA PRO A 62 -11.91 -9.17 -15.12
C PRO A 62 -10.75 -9.61 -14.23
N ALA A 63 -10.76 -10.88 -13.84
CA ALA A 63 -9.63 -11.46 -13.12
C ALA A 63 -8.36 -11.26 -13.97
N SER A 64 -7.28 -10.79 -13.35
CA SER A 64 -6.00 -10.59 -14.03
C SER A 64 -5.53 -11.92 -14.62
N GLN A 65 -5.29 -11.96 -15.93
CA GLN A 65 -4.75 -13.14 -16.61
C GLN A 65 -3.22 -13.15 -16.53
N PRO A 66 -2.57 -14.32 -16.42
CA PRO A 66 -1.11 -14.40 -16.46
C PRO A 66 -0.55 -13.75 -17.73
N GLY A 67 0.59 -13.06 -17.60
CA GLY A 67 1.25 -12.37 -18.70
C GLY A 67 1.37 -10.86 -18.50
N THR A 68 1.77 -10.16 -19.56
CA THR A 68 1.99 -8.71 -19.49
C THR A 68 0.75 -7.93 -19.92
N GLU A 69 0.26 -7.08 -19.02
CA GLU A 69 -0.79 -6.10 -19.30
C GLU A 69 -0.19 -4.69 -19.38
N THR A 70 -0.72 -3.84 -20.26
CA THR A 70 -0.36 -2.41 -20.32
C THR A 70 -1.58 -1.56 -20.03
N ILE A 71 -1.52 -0.78 -18.95
CA ILE A 71 -2.60 0.09 -18.50
C ILE A 71 -2.21 1.54 -18.78
N THR A 72 -3.02 2.24 -19.57
CA THR A 72 -2.88 3.70 -19.69
C THR A 72 -3.49 4.36 -18.47
N VAL A 73 -2.67 5.04 -17.66
CA VAL A 73 -3.13 5.70 -16.43
C VAL A 73 -3.34 7.20 -16.60
N ALA A 74 -2.64 7.83 -17.54
CA ALA A 74 -2.86 9.22 -17.92
C ALA A 74 -2.33 9.47 -19.34
N PRO A 75 -2.63 10.62 -19.97
CA PRO A 75 -2.08 10.96 -21.28
C PRO A 75 -0.54 10.88 -21.29
N GLY A 76 0.00 9.93 -22.05
CA GLY A 76 1.44 9.71 -22.17
C GLY A 76 2.09 9.01 -20.97
N LEU A 77 1.32 8.44 -20.04
CA LEU A 77 1.81 7.63 -18.92
C LEU A 77 1.13 6.26 -18.92
N THR A 78 1.93 5.20 -19.01
CA THR A 78 1.46 3.81 -18.96
C THR A 78 2.16 3.04 -17.85
N ILE A 79 1.50 1.98 -17.40
CA ILE A 79 2.03 1.00 -16.47
C ILE A 79 2.00 -0.36 -17.15
N GLU A 80 3.16 -1.00 -17.25
CA GLU A 80 3.27 -2.40 -17.65
C GLU A 80 3.27 -3.28 -16.40
N ILE A 81 2.36 -4.25 -16.33
CA ILE A 81 2.23 -5.18 -15.20
C ILE A 81 2.50 -6.58 -15.71
N GLU A 82 3.49 -7.27 -15.13
CA GLU A 82 3.76 -8.68 -15.36
C GLU A 82 3.01 -9.51 -14.30
N TRP A 83 1.83 -10.02 -14.68
CA TRP A 83 0.97 -10.81 -13.81
C TRP A 83 1.50 -12.24 -13.68
N PRO A 84 1.65 -12.76 -12.44
CA PRO A 84 2.09 -14.12 -12.20
C PRO A 84 0.97 -15.11 -12.49
N ASP A 85 1.36 -16.37 -12.76
CA ASP A 85 0.44 -17.50 -12.77
C ASP A 85 0.18 -17.97 -11.33
N GLU A 86 -0.70 -17.25 -10.61
CA GLU A 86 -1.09 -17.54 -9.23
C GLU A 86 -2.46 -18.23 -9.18
N PRO A 87 -2.52 -19.54 -8.86
CA PRO A 87 -3.77 -20.29 -8.84
C PRO A 87 -4.62 -20.07 -7.58
N ASP A 88 -4.05 -19.57 -6.48
CA ASP A 88 -4.81 -19.31 -5.25
C ASP A 88 -5.64 -18.02 -5.38
N PRO A 89 -6.98 -18.07 -5.33
CA PRO A 89 -7.83 -16.89 -5.54
C PRO A 89 -7.60 -15.78 -4.51
N LYS A 90 -7.24 -16.14 -3.27
CA LYS A 90 -6.99 -15.18 -2.20
C LYS A 90 -5.67 -14.46 -2.44
N ARG A 91 -4.63 -15.17 -2.85
CA ARG A 91 -3.34 -14.57 -3.23
C ARG A 91 -3.47 -13.71 -4.48
N SER A 92 -4.22 -14.17 -5.49
CA SER A 92 -4.52 -13.38 -6.69
C SER A 92 -5.26 -12.09 -6.37
N ALA A 93 -6.22 -12.12 -5.44
CA ALA A 93 -6.90 -10.92 -4.96
C ALA A 93 -5.95 -9.94 -4.24
N VAL A 94 -4.99 -10.45 -3.46
CA VAL A 94 -3.95 -9.62 -2.81
C VAL A 94 -3.03 -8.96 -3.85
N ILE A 95 -2.56 -9.73 -4.84
CA ILE A 95 -1.72 -9.22 -5.93
C ILE A 95 -2.47 -8.14 -6.71
N LYS A 96 -3.73 -8.41 -7.04
CA LYS A 96 -4.59 -7.44 -7.73
C LYS A 96 -4.75 -6.15 -6.94
N ALA A 97 -5.07 -6.22 -5.64
CA ALA A 97 -5.23 -5.04 -4.80
C ALA A 97 -3.95 -4.19 -4.74
N PHE A 98 -2.78 -4.83 -4.65
CA PHE A 98 -1.49 -4.14 -4.68
C PHE A 98 -1.21 -3.46 -6.04
N ALA A 99 -1.43 -4.16 -7.15
CA ALA A 99 -1.24 -3.63 -8.49
C ALA A 99 -2.24 -2.50 -8.84
N ASP A 100 -3.50 -2.63 -8.41
CA ASP A 100 -4.54 -1.62 -8.58
C ASP A 100 -4.20 -0.34 -7.82
N ASP A 101 -3.69 -0.46 -6.58
CA ASP A 101 -3.24 0.68 -5.79
C ASP A 101 -2.05 1.41 -6.44
N PHE A 102 -1.01 0.67 -6.86
CA PHE A 102 0.13 1.25 -7.60
C PHE A 102 -0.35 2.02 -8.84
N THR A 103 -1.29 1.43 -9.58
CA THR A 103 -1.88 2.03 -10.78
C THR A 103 -2.67 3.29 -10.47
N ALA A 104 -3.49 3.26 -9.42
CA ALA A 104 -4.31 4.40 -9.02
C ALA A 104 -3.47 5.58 -8.50
N GLN A 105 -2.38 5.30 -7.79
CA GLN A 105 -1.45 6.33 -7.32
C GLN A 105 -0.77 7.07 -8.50
N TRP A 106 -0.26 6.34 -9.49
CA TRP A 106 0.31 6.96 -10.70
C TRP A 106 -0.74 7.64 -11.58
N ARG A 107 -1.98 7.14 -11.62
CA ARG A 107 -3.11 7.83 -12.26
C ARG A 107 -3.36 9.20 -11.60
N ALA A 108 -3.29 9.28 -10.27
CA ALA A 108 -3.42 10.55 -9.57
C ALA A 108 -2.31 11.54 -9.96
N VAL A 109 -1.05 11.08 -10.05
CA VAL A 109 0.08 11.91 -10.49
C VAL A 109 -0.11 12.36 -11.95
N GLY A 110 -0.33 11.43 -12.87
CA GLY A 110 -0.44 11.73 -14.30
C GLY A 110 -1.65 12.60 -14.67
N THR A 111 -2.70 12.59 -13.84
CA THR A 111 -3.89 13.44 -14.03
C THR A 111 -3.86 14.74 -13.22
N SER A 112 -2.72 15.08 -12.63
CA SER A 112 -2.55 16.27 -11.78
C SER A 112 -3.56 16.32 -10.63
N GLY A 113 -3.86 15.17 -10.02
CA GLY A 113 -4.72 15.03 -8.85
C GLY A 113 -6.23 15.07 -9.15
N ARG A 114 -6.63 15.09 -10.43
CA ARG A 114 -8.04 14.95 -10.83
C ARG A 114 -8.60 13.58 -10.46
N ASP A 115 -7.80 12.53 -10.64
CA ASP A 115 -8.13 11.21 -10.14
C ASP A 115 -7.65 11.03 -8.69
N ARG A 116 -8.57 10.63 -7.81
CA ARG A 116 -8.29 10.34 -6.39
C ARG A 116 -8.68 8.92 -5.99
N SER A 117 -8.81 8.02 -6.97
CA SER A 117 -9.26 6.64 -6.75
C SER A 117 -8.30 5.83 -5.88
N TYR A 118 -7.02 6.20 -5.80
CA TYR A 118 -6.03 5.54 -4.95
C TYR A 118 -6.45 5.51 -3.47
N ALA A 119 -7.17 6.53 -3.00
CA ALA A 119 -7.66 6.57 -1.62
C ALA A 119 -8.63 5.42 -1.28
N LYS A 120 -9.22 4.76 -2.28
CA LYS A 120 -10.14 3.62 -2.08
C LYS A 120 -9.41 2.31 -1.82
N GLY A 121 -8.17 2.17 -2.30
CA GLY A 121 -7.36 0.95 -2.14
C GLY A 121 -6.58 0.90 -0.82
N ILE A 122 -6.68 1.95 -0.01
CA ILE A 122 -5.84 2.14 1.19
C ILE A 122 -6.75 2.29 2.41
N ASP A 123 -6.39 1.63 3.51
CA ASP A 123 -7.09 1.79 4.78
C ASP A 123 -6.90 3.24 5.29
N PRO A 124 -7.97 4.03 5.45
CA PRO A 124 -7.87 5.45 5.79
C PRO A 124 -7.31 5.71 7.19
N LYS A 125 -7.21 4.69 8.05
CA LYS A 125 -6.64 4.79 9.40
C LYS A 125 -5.17 4.33 9.46
N SER A 126 -4.58 3.97 8.32
CA SER A 126 -3.25 3.39 8.25
C SER A 126 -2.16 4.42 7.93
N SER A 127 -0.89 4.07 8.20
CA SER A 127 0.23 4.92 7.79
C SER A 127 0.35 5.00 6.27
N ALA A 128 -0.01 3.93 5.55
CA ALA A 128 -0.02 3.93 4.08
C ALA A 128 -0.88 5.05 3.49
N TYR A 129 -2.01 5.39 4.13
CA TYR A 129 -2.87 6.49 3.66
C TYR A 129 -2.14 7.84 3.71
N MET A 130 -1.43 8.11 4.81
CA MET A 130 -0.65 9.34 4.96
C MET A 130 0.56 9.36 4.01
N ASP A 131 1.22 8.23 3.81
CA ASP A 131 2.35 8.09 2.89
C ASP A 131 1.92 8.37 1.44
N ALA A 132 0.83 7.74 0.98
CA ALA A 132 0.28 7.94 -0.36
C ALA A 132 -0.19 9.38 -0.60
N LEU A 133 -0.89 9.97 0.38
CA LEU A 133 -1.27 11.39 0.33
C LEU A 133 -0.05 12.28 0.20
N THR A 134 0.96 12.07 1.04
CA THR A 134 2.20 12.87 1.05
C THR A 134 2.92 12.76 -0.29
N TRP A 135 3.02 11.55 -0.84
CA TRP A 135 3.67 11.29 -2.12
C TRP A 135 2.94 12.00 -3.28
N VAL A 136 1.62 11.79 -3.42
CA VAL A 136 0.83 12.45 -4.48
C VAL A 136 0.88 13.97 -4.32
N GLN A 137 0.69 14.50 -3.11
CA GLN A 137 0.71 15.94 -2.85
C GLN A 137 2.08 16.58 -3.14
N GLY A 138 3.18 15.82 -3.01
CA GLY A 138 4.51 16.27 -3.42
C GLY A 138 4.55 16.72 -4.88
N PHE A 139 4.03 15.88 -5.79
CA PHE A 139 3.94 16.23 -7.21
C PHE A 139 3.02 17.42 -7.47
N LEU A 140 1.84 17.43 -6.83
CA LEU A 140 0.85 18.48 -7.06
C LEU A 140 1.35 19.86 -6.60
N LYS A 141 1.99 19.91 -5.43
CA LYS A 141 2.57 21.14 -4.87
C LYS A 141 3.65 21.72 -5.79
N ASP A 142 4.45 20.85 -6.39
CA ASP A 142 5.55 21.26 -7.27
C ASP A 142 5.09 21.50 -8.72
N GLY A 143 3.79 21.37 -9.01
CA GLY A 143 3.25 21.52 -10.37
C GLY A 143 3.73 20.43 -11.33
N GLN A 144 4.10 19.27 -10.80
CA GLN A 144 4.71 18.18 -11.57
C GLN A 144 3.69 17.10 -11.93
N SER A 145 3.96 16.44 -13.05
CA SER A 145 3.29 15.23 -13.51
C SER A 145 4.33 14.23 -14.01
N ALA A 146 3.90 13.17 -14.68
CA ALA A 146 4.78 12.16 -15.24
C ALA A 146 4.29 11.65 -16.59
N ARG A 147 5.26 11.25 -17.42
CA ARG A 147 5.06 10.56 -18.70
C ARG A 147 6.04 9.39 -18.82
N GLY A 148 5.80 8.51 -19.79
CA GLY A 148 6.61 7.34 -20.08
C GLY A 148 5.98 6.05 -19.56
N VAL A 149 6.83 5.09 -19.22
CA VAL A 149 6.41 3.74 -18.83
C VAL A 149 7.00 3.40 -17.47
N ALA A 150 6.14 3.12 -16.49
CA ALA A 150 6.51 2.44 -15.26
C ALA A 150 6.25 0.94 -15.42
N LYS A 151 7.09 0.09 -14.82
CA LYS A 151 6.86 -1.36 -14.82
C LYS A 151 6.66 -1.87 -13.40
N LEU A 152 5.76 -2.83 -13.25
CA LEU A 152 5.52 -3.60 -12.04
C LEU A 152 5.61 -5.08 -12.39
N TYR A 153 6.55 -5.81 -11.79
CA TYR A 153 6.84 -7.20 -12.16
C TYR A 153 7.31 -8.02 -10.97
N ALA A 154 7.52 -9.33 -11.19
CA ALA A 154 7.89 -10.28 -10.13
C ALA A 154 6.93 -10.20 -8.92
N LEU A 155 5.64 -10.01 -9.21
CA LEU A 155 4.60 -9.91 -8.20
C LEU A 155 4.43 -11.25 -7.47
N ARG A 156 4.36 -11.19 -6.13
CA ARG A 156 4.19 -12.39 -5.30
C ARG A 156 3.54 -12.06 -3.95
N VAL A 157 3.07 -13.09 -3.27
CA VAL A 157 2.48 -13.00 -1.92
C VAL A 157 3.30 -13.88 -0.97
N PRO A 158 4.33 -13.33 -0.29
CA PRO A 158 5.18 -14.10 0.62
C PRO A 158 4.40 -14.69 1.80
N ALA A 159 3.36 -13.99 2.27
CA ALA A 159 2.60 -14.39 3.44
C ALA A 159 1.11 -14.01 3.35
N VAL A 160 0.26 -14.91 3.86
CA VAL A 160 -1.15 -14.65 4.16
C VAL A 160 -1.43 -15.19 5.56
N MET A 161 -1.89 -14.34 6.48
CA MET A 161 -2.13 -14.67 7.89
C MET A 161 -3.50 -14.17 8.31
N GLY A 162 -4.51 -15.04 8.29
CA GLY A 162 -5.90 -14.66 8.59
C GLY A 162 -6.40 -13.60 7.61
N ARG A 163 -6.70 -12.40 8.14
CA ARG A 163 -7.09 -11.19 7.38
C ARG A 163 -5.91 -10.29 6.99
N GLY A 164 -4.68 -10.68 7.27
CA GLY A 164 -3.47 -9.97 6.85
C GLY A 164 -2.80 -10.66 5.67
N ALA A 165 -2.12 -9.90 4.82
CA ALA A 165 -1.26 -10.42 3.77
C ALA A 165 -0.08 -9.48 3.51
N GLU A 166 0.97 -10.02 2.90
CA GLU A 166 2.09 -9.27 2.36
C GLU A 166 2.14 -9.48 0.85
N ALA A 167 2.29 -8.39 0.10
CA ALA A 167 2.53 -8.44 -1.35
C ALA A 167 3.86 -7.77 -1.66
N ASP A 168 4.63 -8.39 -2.53
CA ASP A 168 5.88 -7.87 -3.05
C ASP A 168 5.75 -7.63 -4.56
N GLY A 169 6.44 -6.63 -5.06
CA GLY A 169 6.65 -6.42 -6.49
C GLY A 169 7.86 -5.56 -6.77
N CYS A 170 8.57 -5.88 -7.84
CA CYS A 170 9.65 -5.04 -8.35
C CYS A 170 9.07 -3.91 -9.20
N VAL A 171 9.54 -2.70 -8.94
CA VAL A 171 9.17 -1.49 -9.66
C VAL A 171 10.37 -1.02 -10.48
N ASP A 172 10.15 -0.75 -11.77
CA ASP A 172 11.12 -0.08 -12.65
C ASP A 172 10.54 1.23 -13.19
N LEU A 173 11.12 2.35 -12.75
CA LEU A 173 10.74 3.71 -13.14
C LEU A 173 11.72 4.34 -14.14
N THR A 174 12.67 3.59 -14.69
CA THR A 174 13.69 4.14 -15.61
C THR A 174 13.10 4.68 -16.92
N GLY A 175 11.94 4.14 -17.31
CA GLY A 175 11.13 4.61 -18.44
C GLY A 175 10.26 5.82 -18.13
N VAL A 176 10.20 6.27 -16.87
CA VAL A 176 9.41 7.44 -16.45
C VAL A 176 10.24 8.72 -16.56
N ARG A 177 9.56 9.82 -16.89
CA ARG A 177 10.07 11.18 -16.85
C ARG A 177 9.08 12.06 -16.12
N LEU A 178 9.56 12.89 -15.21
CA LEU A 178 8.75 13.96 -14.64
C LEU A 178 8.58 15.07 -15.67
N THR A 179 7.39 15.63 -15.69
CA THR A 179 7.00 16.75 -16.54
C THR A 179 6.39 17.87 -15.70
N ASP A 180 6.21 19.05 -16.29
CA ASP A 180 5.21 20.01 -15.82
C ASP A 180 3.77 19.49 -16.11
N GLN A 181 2.76 20.32 -15.87
CA GLN A 181 1.36 19.96 -16.08
C GLN A 181 0.97 19.91 -17.57
N GLU A 182 1.67 20.67 -18.40
CA GLU A 182 1.53 20.71 -19.86
C GLU A 182 2.17 19.46 -20.52
N GLY A 183 3.04 18.78 -19.78
CA GLY A 183 3.74 17.58 -20.19
C GLY A 183 5.11 17.83 -20.81
N THR A 184 5.67 19.02 -20.63
CA THR A 184 7.06 19.34 -20.94
C THR A 184 7.97 18.63 -19.93
N PRO A 185 8.97 17.84 -20.38
CA PRO A 185 9.91 17.22 -19.46
C PRO A 185 10.66 18.25 -18.61
N LEU A 186 10.83 17.97 -17.31
CA LEU A 186 11.66 18.81 -16.46
C LEU A 186 13.12 18.76 -16.91
N ASP A 187 13.78 19.93 -16.94
CA ASP A 187 15.20 20.08 -17.32
C ASP A 187 16.13 19.15 -16.53
N ARG A 188 15.83 18.96 -15.25
CA ARG A 188 16.59 18.07 -14.36
C ARG A 188 15.70 16.99 -13.79
N GLN A 189 15.84 15.80 -14.34
CA GLN A 189 15.21 14.60 -13.78
C GLN A 189 15.87 14.19 -12.44
N PRO A 190 15.07 13.86 -11.42
CA PRO A 190 15.58 13.51 -10.10
C PRO A 190 16.39 12.21 -10.14
N ALA A 191 17.35 12.07 -9.22
CA ALA A 191 18.24 10.92 -9.18
C ALA A 191 17.52 9.59 -8.88
N TRP A 192 16.34 9.63 -8.25
CA TRP A 192 15.55 8.43 -7.97
C TRP A 192 14.87 7.84 -9.21
N LEU A 193 14.79 8.58 -10.33
CA LEU A 193 14.38 8.08 -11.65
C LEU A 193 15.55 7.53 -12.48
N LYS A 194 16.76 7.46 -11.91
CA LYS A 194 17.94 6.90 -12.57
C LYS A 194 18.37 5.60 -11.90
N ARG A 195 18.94 4.67 -12.69
CA ARG A 195 19.53 3.44 -12.15
C ARG A 195 20.67 3.78 -11.18
N PRO A 196 20.87 2.97 -10.13
CA PRO A 196 20.08 1.79 -9.78
C PRO A 196 18.82 2.11 -8.97
N ARG A 197 18.64 3.35 -8.50
CA ARG A 197 17.55 3.74 -7.57
C ARG A 197 16.16 3.68 -8.15
N ALA A 198 16.03 3.84 -9.47
CA ALA A 198 14.76 3.71 -10.18
C ALA A 198 14.21 2.29 -10.24
N VAL A 199 15.02 1.29 -9.85
CA VAL A 199 14.63 -0.10 -9.79
C VAL A 199 14.69 -0.55 -8.34
N PHE A 200 13.54 -0.90 -7.76
CA PHE A 200 13.43 -1.19 -6.34
C PHE A 200 12.34 -2.23 -6.04
N LEU A 201 12.48 -2.91 -4.90
CA LEU A 201 11.43 -3.75 -4.35
C LEU A 201 10.43 -2.87 -3.62
N GLN A 202 9.15 -3.01 -3.95
CA GLN A 202 8.03 -2.45 -3.22
C GLN A 202 7.31 -3.59 -2.48
N THR A 203 7.16 -3.44 -1.18
CA THR A 203 6.38 -4.33 -0.32
C THR A 203 5.17 -3.57 0.19
N ALA A 204 4.01 -4.23 0.19
CA ALA A 204 2.79 -3.75 0.79
C ALA A 204 2.30 -4.74 1.86
N GLY A 205 1.92 -4.22 3.02
CA GLY A 205 1.12 -4.94 3.99
C GLY A 205 -0.36 -4.66 3.75
N LEU A 206 -1.16 -5.70 3.56
CA LEU A 206 -2.59 -5.60 3.27
C LEU A 206 -3.42 -6.16 4.43
N GLY A 207 -4.54 -5.50 4.70
CA GLY A 207 -5.58 -5.98 5.60
C GLY A 207 -6.88 -6.15 4.85
N GLN A 208 -7.54 -7.30 5.03
CA GLN A 208 -8.87 -7.52 4.51
C GLN A 208 -9.88 -6.74 5.36
N GLY A 209 -10.72 -5.91 4.74
CA GLY A 209 -11.85 -5.22 5.34
C GLY A 209 -13.00 -6.17 5.70
N ASP A 210 -14.01 -5.63 6.39
CA ASP A 210 -15.19 -6.43 6.78
C ASP A 210 -16.08 -6.76 5.57
N ASP A 211 -15.96 -5.98 4.49
CA ASP A 211 -16.55 -6.21 3.17
C ASP A 211 -15.76 -7.20 2.30
N GLY A 212 -14.67 -7.76 2.84
CA GLY A 212 -13.81 -8.71 2.13
C GLY A 212 -12.78 -8.06 1.19
N ALA A 213 -12.77 -6.74 1.03
CA ALA A 213 -11.81 -6.04 0.19
C ALA A 213 -10.41 -6.02 0.82
N TRP A 214 -9.36 -6.19 0.02
CA TRP A 214 -7.99 -6.02 0.51
C TRP A 214 -7.58 -4.56 0.42
N LEU A 215 -7.19 -3.98 1.55
CA LEU A 215 -6.75 -2.58 1.65
C LEU A 215 -5.29 -2.52 2.07
N ILE A 216 -4.53 -1.63 1.43
CA ILE A 216 -3.15 -1.36 1.82
C ILE A 216 -3.14 -0.69 3.19
N ARG A 217 -2.27 -1.16 4.08
CA ARG A 217 -2.06 -0.62 5.44
C ARG A 217 -0.65 -0.12 5.69
N LEU A 218 0.32 -0.62 4.93
CA LEU A 218 1.71 -0.27 5.08
C LEU A 218 2.42 -0.37 3.75
N TYR A 219 3.30 0.59 3.46
CA TYR A 219 4.30 0.48 2.41
C TYR A 219 5.69 0.30 3.02
N ARG A 220 6.52 -0.49 2.36
CA ARG A 220 7.97 -0.47 2.51
C ARG A 220 8.61 -0.56 1.14
N HIS A 221 9.75 0.09 0.96
CA HIS A 221 10.56 -0.09 -0.24
C HIS A 221 11.99 -0.45 0.13
N ALA A 222 12.66 -1.15 -0.77
CA ALA A 222 14.07 -1.47 -0.69
C ALA A 222 14.70 -1.11 -2.04
N ALA A 223 15.68 -0.22 -2.04
CA ALA A 223 16.44 0.14 -3.22
C ALA A 223 17.90 -0.31 -3.07
N TYR A 224 18.60 -0.49 -4.19
CA TYR A 224 20.03 -0.79 -4.17
C TYR A 224 20.79 0.22 -3.28
N PRO A 225 21.68 -0.24 -2.38
CA PRO A 225 22.28 -1.58 -2.32
C PRO A 225 21.61 -2.60 -1.37
N ASP A 226 20.36 -2.38 -0.92
CA ASP A 226 19.65 -3.36 -0.07
C ASP A 226 19.58 -4.73 -0.79
N GLU A 227 19.92 -5.80 -0.06
CA GLU A 227 19.93 -7.18 -0.57
C GLU A 227 18.59 -7.58 -1.18
N ARG A 228 17.48 -7.12 -0.59
CA ARG A 228 16.12 -7.41 -1.07
C ARG A 228 15.84 -6.77 -2.43
N ALA A 229 16.55 -5.70 -2.79
CA ALA A 229 16.37 -5.03 -4.08
C ALA A 229 17.16 -5.70 -5.21
N LYS A 230 18.10 -6.61 -4.90
CA LYS A 230 18.96 -7.24 -5.91
C LYS A 230 18.19 -8.07 -6.92
N GLU A 231 17.13 -8.75 -6.48
CA GLU A 231 16.26 -9.54 -7.37
C GLU A 231 15.50 -8.68 -8.39
N CYS A 232 15.33 -7.38 -8.09
CA CYS A 232 14.67 -6.46 -9.01
C CYS A 232 15.62 -5.96 -10.11
N VAL A 233 16.93 -5.96 -9.90
CA VAL A 233 17.87 -5.49 -10.91
C VAL A 233 18.03 -6.57 -11.99
N ARG A 234 17.31 -6.41 -13.11
CA ARG A 234 17.47 -7.18 -14.35
C ARG A 234 18.56 -6.58 -15.25
#